data_AF-W0EVD0-F1
#
_entry.id   AF-W0EVD0-F1
#
_cell.length_a   1.000
_cell.length_b   1.000
_cell.length_c   1.000
_cell.angle_alpha   90.00
_cell.angle_beta   90.00
_cell.angle_gamma   90.00
#
_symmetry.space_group_name_H-M   'P 1'
#
loop_
_entity.id
_entity.type
_entity.pdbx_description
1 polymer ?
#
loop_
_entity_poly.entity_id
_entity_poly.type
_entity_poly.pdbx_seq_one_letter_code
_entity_poly.pdbx_strand_id
1 'polypeptide(L)' 'MAKKTEISYAQAITELESIVTKLQNNEYEIDELQKCTARSLELLKFCKSKLFETDEALQKILNELND' A
#
# COMPACT_ATOMS: atom_id res chain seq x y z
N MET A 1 -7.96 13.38 20.61
CA MET A 1 -6.66 12.73 20.32
C MET A 1 -6.84 11.93 19.04
N ALA A 2 -6.33 12.43 17.91
CA ALA A 2 -6.51 11.79 16.61
C ALA A 2 -5.58 10.56 16.53
N LYS A 3 -6.14 9.35 16.70
CA LYS A 3 -5.46 8.10 16.36
C LYS A 3 -5.13 8.17 14.86
N LYS A 4 -3.86 8.34 14.52
CA LYS A 4 -3.34 7.95 13.21
C LYS A 4 -3.56 6.45 13.12
N THR A 5 -4.68 6.02 12.54
CA THR A 5 -4.90 4.64 12.16
C THR A 5 -3.86 4.30 11.11
N GLU A 6 -2.77 3.68 11.53
CA GLU A 6 -1.86 2.99 10.63
C GLU A 6 -2.68 1.97 9.86
N ILE A 7 -2.81 2.17 8.55
CA ILE A 7 -3.51 1.24 7.67
C ILE A 7 -2.70 -0.05 7.60
N SER A 8 -3.37 -1.19 7.64
CA SER A 8 -2.71 -2.48 7.42
C SER A 8 -2.38 -2.70 5.93
N TYR A 9 -1.43 -3.58 5.63
CA TYR A 9 -1.12 -3.96 4.24
C TYR A 9 -2.36 -4.44 3.48
N ALA A 10 -3.19 -5.27 4.12
CA ALA A 10 -4.45 -5.73 3.54
C ALA A 10 -5.40 -4.58 3.20
N GLN A 11 -5.57 -3.62 4.11
CA GLN A 11 -6.39 -2.43 3.86
C GLN A 11 -5.82 -1.56 2.74
N ALA A 12 -4.50 -1.40 2.67
CA ALA A 12 -3.85 -0.65 1.61
C ALA A 12 -4.10 -1.27 0.23
N ILE A 13 -4.05 -2.59 0.13
CA ILE A 13 -4.39 -3.34 -1.09
C ILE A 13 -5.88 -3.19 -1.44
N THR A 14 -6.77 -3.39 -0.48
CA THR A 14 -8.23 -3.23 -0.71
C THR A 14 -8.58 -1.82 -1.20
N GLU A 15 -7.95 -0.80 -0.64
CA GLU A 15 -8.14 0.59 -1.08
C GLU A 15 -7.61 0.79 -2.51
N LEU A 16 -6.43 0.23 -2.83
CA LEU A 16 -5.86 0.28 -4.17
C LEU A 16 -6.77 -0.41 -5.21
N GLU A 17 -7.30 -1.59 -4.89
CA GLU A 17 -8.25 -2.30 -5.73
C GLU A 17 -9.52 -1.49 -5.97
N SER A 18 -10.07 -0.87 -4.92
CA SER A 18 -11.25 -0.01 -5.04
C SER A 18 -10.99 1.20 -5.95
N ILE A 19 -9.80 1.81 -5.86
CA ILE A 19 -9.39 2.90 -6.75
C ILE A 19 -9.34 2.41 -8.20
N VAL A 20 -8.71 1.27 -8.46
CA VAL A 20 -8.61 0.70 -9.81
C VAL A 20 -9.99 0.35 -10.37
N THR A 21 -10.86 -0.29 -9.60
CA THR A 21 -12.23 -0.63 -10.03
C THR A 21 -13.02 0.61 -10.43
N LYS A 22 -13.01 1.66 -9.61
CA LYS A 22 -13.69 2.92 -9.93
C LYS A 22 -13.12 3.61 -11.18
N LEU A 23 -11.80 3.51 -11.37
CA LEU A 23 -11.12 4.04 -12.56
C LEU A 23 -11.52 3.27 -13.82
N GLN A 24 -11.61 1.94 -13.74
CA GLN A 24 -12.09 1.10 -14.84
C GLN A 24 -13.55 1.40 -15.20
N ASN A 25 -14.38 1.68 -14.20
CA ASN A 25 -15.79 2.05 -14.40
C ASN A 25 -15.96 3.48 -14.94
N ASN A 26 -14.90 4.26 -15.16
CA ASN A 26 -14.96 5.67 -15.55
C ASN A 26 -15.80 6.52 -14.58
N GLU A 27 -15.83 6.15 -13.29
CA GLU A 27 -16.59 6.88 -12.27
C GLU A 27 -15.85 8.12 -11.74
N TYR A 28 -14.61 8.35 -12.20
CA TYR A 28 -13.82 9.51 -11.79
C TYR A 28 -13.86 10.64 -12.81
N GLU A 29 -14.14 11.84 -12.31
CA GLU A 29 -13.90 13.09 -13.03
C GLU A 29 -12.39 13.38 -13.13
N ILE A 30 -11.98 14.24 -14.07
CA ILE A 30 -10.57 14.59 -14.32
C ILE A 30 -9.85 15.04 -13.02
N ASP A 31 -10.49 15.85 -12.19
CA ASP A 31 -9.93 16.30 -10.90
C ASP A 31 -9.76 15.16 -9.87
N GLU A 32 -10.64 14.17 -9.90
CA GLU A 32 -10.60 13.01 -9.00
C GLU A 32 -9.51 12.01 -9.43
N LEU A 33 -9.23 11.89 -10.73
CA LEU A 33 -8.15 11.06 -11.24
C LEU A 33 -6.81 11.48 -10.64
N GLN A 34 -6.51 12.79 -10.60
CA GLN A 34 -5.26 13.28 -10.02
C GLN A 34 -5.13 12.91 -8.53
N LYS A 35 -6.22 13.04 -7.76
CA LYS A 35 -6.25 12.66 -6.34
C LYS A 35 -6.08 11.15 -6.16
N CYS A 36 -6.77 10.35 -6.97
CA CYS A 36 -6.67 8.89 -6.92
C CYS A 36 -5.28 8.40 -7.31
N THR A 37 -4.64 9.00 -8.31
CA THR A 37 -3.27 8.68 -8.69
C THR A 37 -2.29 9.00 -7.57
N ALA A 38 -2.42 10.18 -6.94
CA ALA A 38 -1.59 10.55 -5.79
C ALA A 38 -1.77 9.57 -4.61
N ARG A 39 -3.02 9.23 -4.30
CA ARG A 39 -3.36 8.28 -3.24
C ARG A 39 -2.82 6.87 -3.53
N SER A 40 -2.99 6.40 -4.76
CA SER A 40 -2.47 5.11 -5.22
C SER A 40 -0.95 5.04 -5.06
N LEU A 41 -0.25 6.13 -5.36
CA LEU A 41 1.19 6.22 -5.18
C LEU A 41 1.61 6.11 -3.70
N GLU A 42 0.87 6.74 -2.79
CA GLU A 42 1.10 6.61 -1.35
C GLU A 42 0.90 5.16 -0.87
N LEU A 43 -0.19 4.52 -1.28
CA LEU A 43 -0.48 3.13 -0.96
C LEU A 43 0.60 2.18 -1.50
N LEU A 44 1.04 2.38 -2.74
CA LEU A 44 2.12 1.59 -3.34
C LEU A 44 3.44 1.75 -2.58
N LYS A 45 3.79 2.97 -2.17
CA LYS A 45 4.99 3.22 -1.35
C LYS A 45 4.89 2.52 0.00
N PHE A 46 3.72 2.56 0.63
CA PHE A 46 3.46 1.87 1.89
C PHE A 46 3.62 0.35 1.73
N CYS A 47 2.97 -0.25 0.73
CA CYS A 47 3.08 -1.67 0.43
C CYS A 47 4.54 -2.08 0.18
N LYS A 48 5.28 -1.30 -0.61
CA LYS A 48 6.71 -1.54 -0.86
C LYS A 48 7.54 -1.50 0.42
N SER A 49 7.30 -0.53 1.30
CA SER A 49 8.00 -0.44 2.58
C SER A 49 7.76 -1.68 3.43
N LYS A 50 6.50 -2.13 3.55
CA LYS A 50 6.15 -3.32 4.33
C LYS A 50 6.76 -4.60 3.78
N LEU A 51 6.79 -4.75 2.46
CA LEU A 51 7.45 -5.89 1.83
C LEU A 51 8.95 -5.88 2.11
N PHE A 52 9.60 -4.71 2.02
CA PHE A 52 11.03 -4.57 2.30
C PHE A 52 11.36 -4.87 3.77
N GLU A 53 10.59 -4.31 4.71
CA GLU A 53 10.74 -4.62 6.15
C GLU A 53 10.58 -6.12 6.44
N THR A 54 9.62 -6.77 5.77
CA THR A 54 9.38 -8.21 5.92
C THR A 54 10.54 -9.02 5.34
N ASP A 55 11.04 -8.64 4.16
CA ASP A 55 12.19 -9.28 3.51
C ASP A 55 13.45 -9.16 4.37
N GLU A 56 13.76 -7.98 4.91
CA GLU A 56 14.89 -7.77 5.82
C GLU A 56 14.78 -8.63 7.09
N ALA A 57 13.58 -8.74 7.67
CA ALA A 57 13.34 -9.59 8.83
C ALA A 57 13.58 -11.07 8.50
N LEU A 58 13.08 -11.53 7.34
CA LEU A 58 13.30 -12.91 6.87
C LEU A 58 14.79 -13.18 6.61
N GLN A 59 15.51 -12.26 5.97
CA GLN A 59 16.95 -12.37 5.74
C GLN A 59 17.73 -12.50 7.05
N LYS A 60 17.37 -11.74 8.09
CA LYS A 60 17.99 -11.88 9.42
C LYS A 60 17.77 -13.26 10.02
N ILE A 61 16.53 -13.74 10.02
CA ILE A 61 16.19 -15.07 10.55
C ILE A 61 16.93 -16.17 9.79
N LEU A 62 17.00 -16.08 8.45
CA LEU A 62 17.72 -17.03 7.63
C LEU A 62 19.23 -17.02 7.92
N ASN A 63 19.82 -15.86 8.14
CA ASN A 63 21.23 -15.75 8.53
C ASN A 63 21.48 -16.37 9.91
N GLU A 64 20.58 -16.15 10.89
CA GLU A 64 20.67 -16.79 12.22
C GLU A 64 20.53 -18.31 12.18
N LEU A 65 19.82 -18.87 11.18
CA LEU A 65 19.68 -20.32 11.01
C LEU A 65 20.85 -20.97 10.27
N ASN A 66 21.66 -20.18 9.57
CA ASN A 66 22.79 -20.65 8.76
C ASN A 66 24.15 -20.42 9.43
N ASP A 67 24.16 -19.83 10.64
CA ASP A 67 25.29 -19.77 11.57
C ASP A 67 25.16 -20.87 12.64
#